data_AF-A0A929VEM9-F1
#
_entry.id   AF-A0A929VEM9-F1
#
_cell.length_a   1.000
_cell.length_b   1.000
_cell.length_c   1.000
_cell.angle_alpha   90.00
_cell.angle_beta   90.00
_cell.angle_gamma   90.00
#
_symmetry.space_group_name_H-M   'P 1'
#
loop_
_entity.id
_entity.type
_entity.pdbx_description
1 polymer ?
#
loop_
_entity_poly.entity_id
_entity_poly.type
_entity_poly.pdbx_seq_one_letter_code
_entity_poly.pdbx_strand_id
1 'polypeptide(L)'
;YQEAIRATVAFAGNDHRLGAQEAPPAIISIFLGDELEGVVESIIQGKNFHDQGKRQLLIGIDTLPPIPMDNTDRNRTSPMAFTGNKFEFRMLGSSQSISGPNIALNTIMAQELRGFAEVLEKSKDFQKDLQVLIKKTLTEHQRIVFNGNGYDVSWVEEAKRRGLSNLTSTAEALPKYVDPKNVELFVKNGIYTEEELYARYNIHVNTYNAQIAIEARTMDDMIRRQILPAVSAYTAELCRRMGDLK
;
A
#
# COMPACT_ATOMS: atom_id res chain seq x y z
N TYR A 1 -3.40 -0.38 -11.59
CA TYR A 1 -4.36 0.59 -10.99
C TYR A 1 -3.86 1.06 -9.62
N GLN A 2 -2.65 1.62 -9.55
CA GLN A 2 -2.03 2.00 -8.27
C GLN A 2 -2.86 3.08 -7.56
N GLU A 3 -3.18 4.15 -8.29
CA GLU A 3 -3.93 5.29 -7.75
C GLU A 3 -5.32 4.89 -7.23
N ALA A 4 -6.03 3.99 -7.93
CA ALA A 4 -7.32 3.46 -7.49
C ALA A 4 -7.21 2.69 -6.16
N ILE A 5 -6.23 1.79 -6.05
CA ILE A 5 -5.99 1.03 -4.81
C ILE A 5 -5.65 2.00 -3.67
N ARG A 6 -4.77 2.98 -3.91
CA ARG A 6 -4.41 4.00 -2.90
C ARG A 6 -5.61 4.84 -2.47
N ALA A 7 -6.51 5.18 -3.40
CA ALA A 7 -7.75 5.90 -3.11
C ALA A 7 -8.71 5.09 -2.22
N THR A 8 -8.76 3.76 -2.39
CA THR A 8 -9.68 2.91 -1.59
C THR A 8 -9.32 2.86 -0.10
N VAL A 9 -8.09 3.20 0.27
CA VAL A 9 -7.61 3.26 1.66
C VAL A 9 -7.39 4.69 2.15
N ALA A 10 -7.88 5.69 1.43
CA ALA A 10 -7.69 7.10 1.75
C ALA A 10 -8.71 7.60 2.79
N PHE A 11 -8.23 7.96 3.97
CA PHE A 11 -8.94 8.70 5.01
C PHE A 11 -7.93 9.34 5.96
N ALA A 12 -8.35 10.37 6.71
CA ALA A 12 -7.47 11.18 7.55
C ALA A 12 -6.60 10.36 8.51
N GLY A 13 -7.19 9.39 9.22
CA GLY A 13 -6.45 8.53 10.13
C GLY A 13 -5.37 7.67 9.45
N ASN A 14 -5.55 7.27 8.19
CA ASN A 14 -4.55 6.48 7.48
C ASN A 14 -3.39 7.34 6.95
N ASP A 15 -3.62 8.63 6.69
CA ASP A 15 -2.55 9.55 6.27
C ASP A 15 -1.48 9.68 7.35
N HIS A 16 -1.86 9.66 8.63
CA HIS A 16 -0.91 9.62 9.75
C HIS A 16 -0.18 8.28 9.89
N ARG A 17 -0.71 7.21 9.28
CA ARG A 17 -0.19 5.85 9.42
C ARG A 17 0.79 5.51 8.30
N LEU A 18 0.39 5.71 7.04
CA LEU A 18 1.17 5.26 5.88
C LEU A 18 2.57 5.88 5.84
N GLY A 19 3.59 5.05 5.66
CA GLY A 19 5.01 5.46 5.64
C GLY A 19 5.64 5.61 7.02
N ALA A 20 4.95 5.21 8.09
CA ALA A 20 5.46 5.24 9.46
C ALA A 20 5.04 3.99 10.26
N GLN A 21 5.67 3.74 11.41
CA GLN A 21 5.21 2.75 12.41
C GLN A 21 4.82 1.37 11.84
N GLU A 22 5.71 0.76 11.05
CA GLU A 22 5.47 -0.52 10.36
C GLU A 22 4.37 -0.52 9.28
N ALA A 23 3.76 0.62 8.97
CA ALA A 23 2.83 0.74 7.86
C ALA A 23 3.52 1.13 6.54
N PRO A 24 3.18 0.48 5.43
CA PRO A 24 3.83 0.70 4.15
C PRO A 24 3.70 2.15 3.67
N PRO A 25 4.64 2.67 2.85
CA PRO A 25 4.52 3.98 2.21
C PRO A 25 3.33 4.00 1.24
N ALA A 26 2.95 5.19 0.78
CA ALA A 26 1.88 5.39 -0.20
C ALA A 26 2.21 4.90 -1.64
N ILE A 27 3.40 4.32 -1.83
CA ILE A 27 3.88 3.76 -3.09
C ILE A 27 3.47 2.30 -3.16
N ILE A 28 2.64 1.91 -4.12
CA ILE A 28 2.22 0.51 -4.28
C ILE A 28 3.30 -0.29 -5.01
N SER A 29 3.94 -1.18 -4.25
CA SER A 29 4.85 -2.22 -4.73
C SER A 29 4.43 -3.59 -4.23
N ILE A 30 4.94 -4.62 -4.90
CA ILE A 30 4.71 -6.03 -4.59
C ILE A 30 6.01 -6.65 -4.10
N PHE A 31 5.94 -7.24 -2.91
CA PHE A 31 6.97 -8.07 -2.34
C PHE A 31 6.70 -9.53 -2.70
N LEU A 32 7.67 -10.21 -3.33
CA LEU A 32 7.58 -11.62 -3.72
C LEU A 32 8.47 -12.52 -2.86
N GLY A 33 9.57 -11.97 -2.33
CA GLY A 33 10.65 -12.74 -1.71
C GLY A 33 11.59 -13.39 -2.74
N ASP A 34 12.77 -13.81 -2.29
CA ASP A 34 13.86 -14.33 -3.13
C ASP A 34 13.42 -15.46 -4.07
N GLU A 35 12.65 -16.41 -3.55
CA GLU A 35 12.28 -17.63 -4.30
C GLU A 35 11.34 -17.32 -5.46
N LEU A 36 10.23 -16.61 -5.19
CA LEU A 36 9.25 -16.27 -6.21
C LEU A 36 9.77 -15.19 -7.16
N GLU A 37 10.61 -14.27 -6.70
CA GLU A 37 11.32 -13.33 -7.58
C GLU A 37 12.25 -14.09 -8.55
N GLY A 38 13.02 -15.07 -8.07
CA GLY A 38 13.86 -15.90 -8.92
C GLY A 38 13.08 -16.68 -10.00
N VAL A 39 11.89 -17.16 -9.67
CA VAL A 39 10.98 -17.78 -10.65
C VAL A 39 10.54 -16.77 -11.71
N VAL A 40 10.12 -15.57 -11.29
CA VAL A 40 9.70 -14.49 -12.20
C VAL A 40 10.84 -14.08 -13.12
N GLU A 41 12.04 -13.87 -12.58
CA GLU A 41 13.23 -13.53 -13.36
C GLU A 41 13.58 -14.62 -14.38
N SER A 42 13.48 -15.90 -13.99
CA SER A 42 13.74 -17.03 -14.88
C SER A 42 12.79 -17.03 -16.09
N ILE A 43 11.50 -16.75 -15.86
CA ILE A 43 10.51 -16.64 -16.94
C ILE A 43 10.82 -15.45 -17.87
N ILE A 44 11.13 -14.28 -17.30
CA ILE A 44 11.46 -13.07 -18.07
C ILE A 44 12.72 -13.30 -18.92
N GLN A 45 13.74 -13.95 -18.35
CA GLN A 45 15.01 -14.22 -19.04
C GLN A 45 14.93 -15.44 -19.98
N GLY A 46 13.90 -16.28 -19.86
CA GLY A 46 13.79 -17.54 -20.59
C GLY A 46 14.84 -18.58 -20.17
N LYS A 47 15.21 -18.60 -18.90
CA LYS A 47 16.17 -19.55 -18.32
C LYS A 47 15.45 -20.55 -17.42
N ASN A 48 16.07 -21.71 -17.20
CA ASN A 48 15.56 -22.66 -16.22
C ASN A 48 15.73 -22.09 -14.80
N PHE A 49 14.66 -22.16 -14.01
CA PHE A 49 14.75 -21.87 -12.59
C PHE A 49 15.49 -23.01 -11.87
N HIS A 50 16.50 -22.66 -11.09
CA HIS A 50 17.19 -23.58 -10.20
C HIS A 50 16.81 -23.24 -8.77
N ASP A 51 16.08 -24.14 -8.12
CA ASP A 51 15.73 -24.02 -6.70
C ASP A 51 17.03 -23.97 -5.88
N GLN A 52 17.18 -22.90 -5.08
CA GLN A 52 18.34 -22.73 -4.21
C GLN A 52 18.27 -23.59 -2.94
N GLY A 53 17.18 -24.34 -2.74
CA GLY A 53 16.95 -25.18 -1.57
C GLY A 53 16.67 -24.38 -0.30
N LYS A 54 16.17 -25.05 0.74
CA LYS A 54 15.93 -24.43 2.06
C LYS A 54 17.28 -24.01 2.67
N ARG A 55 17.52 -22.71 2.83
CA ARG A 55 18.69 -22.20 3.55
C ARG A 55 18.52 -22.54 5.04
N GLN A 56 19.57 -23.07 5.66
CA GLN A 56 19.60 -23.31 7.12
C GLN A 56 20.26 -22.11 7.79
N LEU A 57 19.65 -21.60 8.86
CA LEU A 57 20.23 -20.51 9.64
C LEU A 57 21.36 -21.11 10.51
N LEU A 58 22.62 -20.87 10.12
CA LEU A 58 23.78 -21.22 10.95
C LEU A 58 23.93 -20.18 12.06
N ILE A 59 23.29 -20.42 13.20
CA ILE A 59 23.61 -19.72 14.45
C ILE A 59 24.92 -20.32 14.93
N GLY A 60 25.95 -19.50 15.21
CA GLY A 60 27.32 -19.93 15.58
C GLY A 60 27.43 -20.60 16.95
N ILE A 61 26.54 -21.54 17.27
CA ILE A 61 26.50 -22.35 18.47
C ILE A 61 26.18 -23.78 18.01
N ASP A 62 27.14 -24.70 18.12
CA ASP A 62 27.08 -26.08 17.59
C ASP A 62 25.97 -26.97 18.22
N THR A 63 25.19 -26.45 19.17
CA THR A 63 24.23 -27.22 19.97
C THR A 63 22.77 -27.03 19.58
N LEU A 64 22.45 -26.11 18.66
CA LEU A 64 21.08 -25.90 18.20
C LEU A 64 20.79 -26.72 16.93
N PRO A 65 19.68 -27.47 16.87
CA PRO A 65 19.25 -28.08 15.61
C PRO A 65 19.03 -26.98 14.56
N PRO A 66 19.35 -27.25 13.29
CA PRO A 66 19.23 -26.25 12.23
C PRO A 66 17.78 -25.74 12.17
N ILE A 67 17.61 -24.46 12.47
CA ILE A 67 16.31 -23.80 12.36
C ILE A 67 16.06 -23.60 10.87
N PRO A 68 14.97 -24.14 10.30
CA PRO A 68 14.62 -23.85 8.92
C PRO A 68 14.45 -22.34 8.78
N MET A 69 15.23 -21.73 7.89
CA MET A 69 15.03 -20.32 7.55
C MET A 69 13.65 -20.23 6.91
N ASP A 70 12.76 -19.44 7.51
CA ASP A 70 11.51 -19.07 6.88
C ASP A 70 11.88 -18.17 5.69
N ASN A 71 11.92 -18.74 4.50
CA ASN A 71 12.21 -18.02 3.26
C ASN A 71 11.12 -16.98 2.93
N THR A 72 10.00 -16.95 3.68
CA THR A 72 9.03 -15.86 3.60
C THR A 72 9.58 -14.67 4.39
N ASP A 73 10.42 -13.89 3.72
CA ASP A 73 10.93 -12.63 4.26
C ASP A 73 9.73 -11.77 4.72
N ARG A 74 9.74 -11.47 6.01
CA ARG A 74 8.72 -10.70 6.72
C ARG A 74 8.95 -9.21 6.52
N ASN A 75 9.20 -8.78 5.30
CA ASN A 75 9.31 -7.37 4.98
C ASN A 75 7.94 -6.70 5.21
N ARG A 76 7.76 -6.09 6.39
CA ARG A 76 6.51 -5.43 6.82
C ARG A 76 6.26 -4.12 6.09
N THR A 77 7.25 -3.58 5.39
CA THR A 77 7.19 -2.27 4.75
C THR A 77 6.53 -2.30 3.37
N SER A 78 6.29 -3.49 2.81
CA SER A 78 5.63 -3.62 1.52
C SER A 78 4.10 -3.48 1.61
N PRO A 79 3.47 -2.69 0.73
CA PRO A 79 2.01 -2.57 0.60
C PRO A 79 1.30 -3.89 0.28
N MET A 80 1.89 -4.72 -0.58
CA MET A 80 1.34 -5.98 -1.04
C MET A 80 2.44 -7.04 -0.95
N ALA A 81 2.27 -8.06 -0.12
CA ALA A 81 3.31 -9.06 0.12
C ALA A 81 2.82 -10.48 -0.12
N PHE A 82 3.56 -11.26 -0.88
CA PHE A 82 3.38 -12.70 -0.96
C PHE A 82 3.95 -13.36 0.29
N THR A 83 3.12 -14.11 1.01
CA THR A 83 3.51 -14.78 2.26
C THR A 83 3.41 -16.29 2.14
N GLY A 84 3.84 -16.84 1.00
CA GLY A 84 3.94 -18.28 0.74
C GLY A 84 2.75 -18.88 0.01
N ASN A 85 1.51 -18.59 0.40
CA ASN A 85 0.31 -19.13 -0.28
C ASN A 85 -0.77 -18.08 -0.58
N LYS A 86 -0.53 -16.83 -0.21
CA LYS A 86 -1.48 -15.72 -0.33
C LYS A 86 -0.73 -14.40 -0.49
N PHE A 87 -1.45 -13.40 -0.97
CA PHE A 87 -1.03 -12.01 -0.90
C PHE A 87 -1.69 -11.30 0.28
N GLU A 88 -0.93 -10.48 0.99
CA GLU A 88 -1.39 -9.64 2.08
C GLU A 88 -1.35 -8.17 1.66
N PHE A 89 -2.52 -7.51 1.66
CA PHE A 89 -2.62 -6.07 1.43
C PHE A 89 -2.57 -5.30 2.74
N ARG A 90 -1.50 -4.53 2.95
CA ARG A 90 -1.12 -3.93 4.25
C ARG A 90 -1.39 -2.43 4.36
N MET A 91 -1.88 -1.80 3.29
CA MET A 91 -2.23 -0.36 3.31
C MET A 91 -3.59 -0.06 3.95
N LEU A 92 -4.42 -1.08 4.18
CA LEU A 92 -5.72 -0.92 4.84
C LEU A 92 -5.56 -0.35 6.26
N GLY A 93 -6.28 0.73 6.56
CA GLY A 93 -6.32 1.31 7.90
C GLY A 93 -7.26 0.53 8.82
N SER A 94 -6.92 0.47 10.12
CA SER A 94 -7.62 -0.37 11.11
C SER A 94 -9.09 -0.01 11.34
N SER A 95 -9.47 1.27 11.19
CA SER A 95 -10.84 1.75 11.37
C SER A 95 -11.69 1.67 10.10
N GLN A 96 -11.11 1.27 8.97
CA GLN A 96 -11.80 1.25 7.68
C GLN A 96 -12.51 -0.09 7.43
N SER A 97 -13.66 -0.03 6.76
CA SER A 97 -14.30 -1.24 6.22
C SER A 97 -13.40 -1.91 5.18
N ILE A 98 -13.23 -3.23 5.30
CA ILE A 98 -12.48 -4.04 4.34
C ILE A 98 -13.16 -4.10 2.96
N SER A 99 -14.44 -3.75 2.88
CA SER A 99 -15.26 -3.89 1.66
C SER A 99 -14.72 -3.05 0.50
N GLY A 100 -14.39 -1.78 0.71
CA GLY A 100 -13.92 -0.88 -0.34
C GLY A 100 -12.67 -1.41 -1.05
N PRO A 101 -11.57 -1.67 -0.32
CA PRO A 101 -10.37 -2.25 -0.91
C PRO A 101 -10.60 -3.64 -1.54
N ASN A 102 -11.41 -4.50 -0.93
CA ASN A 102 -11.71 -5.82 -1.52
C ASN A 102 -12.50 -5.71 -2.83
N ILE A 103 -13.47 -4.80 -2.93
CA ILE A 103 -14.20 -4.55 -4.18
C ILE A 103 -13.23 -4.09 -5.26
N ALA A 104 -12.33 -3.15 -4.95
CA ALA A 104 -11.33 -2.70 -5.91
C ALA A 104 -10.37 -3.81 -6.33
N LEU A 105 -9.76 -4.54 -5.38
CA LEU A 105 -8.82 -5.62 -5.67
C LEU A 105 -9.45 -6.71 -6.53
N ASN A 106 -10.66 -7.15 -6.19
CA ASN A 106 -11.37 -8.19 -6.94
C ASN A 106 -11.80 -7.70 -8.33
N THR A 107 -12.23 -6.44 -8.46
CA THR A 107 -12.58 -5.85 -9.76
C THR A 107 -11.36 -5.74 -10.68
N ILE A 108 -10.24 -5.29 -10.13
CA ILE A 108 -8.96 -5.23 -10.86
C ILE A 108 -8.54 -6.63 -11.32
N MET A 109 -8.57 -7.61 -10.41
CA MET A 109 -8.21 -8.99 -10.74
C MET A 109 -9.13 -9.56 -11.84
N ALA A 110 -10.44 -9.35 -11.74
CA ALA A 110 -11.39 -9.78 -12.76
C ALA A 110 -11.13 -9.12 -14.12
N GLN A 111 -10.80 -7.82 -14.14
CA GLN A 111 -10.46 -7.10 -15.36
C GLN A 111 -9.19 -7.65 -16.03
N GLU A 112 -8.14 -7.96 -15.26
CA GLU A 112 -6.90 -8.54 -15.80
C GLU A 112 -7.12 -9.98 -16.30
N LEU A 113 -7.85 -10.81 -15.55
CA LEU A 113 -8.18 -12.18 -15.96
C LEU A 113 -9.04 -12.21 -17.23
N ARG A 114 -9.99 -11.27 -17.37
CA ARG A 114 -10.78 -11.11 -18.61
C ARG A 114 -9.87 -10.79 -19.79
N GLY A 115 -8.91 -9.88 -19.61
CA GLY A 115 -7.93 -9.55 -20.66
C GLY A 115 -7.10 -10.76 -21.09
N PHE A 116 -6.64 -11.59 -20.14
CA PHE A 116 -5.94 -12.83 -20.47
C PHE A 116 -6.85 -13.83 -21.20
N ALA A 117 -8.10 -14.00 -20.75
CA ALA A 117 -9.06 -14.87 -21.41
C ALA A 117 -9.32 -14.44 -22.86
N GLU A 118 -9.54 -13.14 -23.11
CA GLU A 118 -9.79 -12.59 -24.45
C GLU A 118 -8.64 -12.86 -25.46
N VAL A 119 -7.40 -12.97 -24.96
CA VAL A 119 -6.22 -13.33 -25.77
C VAL A 119 -6.19 -14.85 -25.99
N LEU A 120 -6.32 -15.63 -24.92
CA LEU A 120 -6.12 -17.08 -24.95
C LEU A 120 -7.26 -17.83 -25.63
N GLU A 121 -8.50 -17.36 -25.54
CA GLU A 121 -9.66 -17.96 -26.22
C GLU A 121 -9.55 -17.90 -27.76
N LYS A 122 -8.78 -16.95 -28.28
CA LYS A 122 -8.52 -16.80 -29.73
C LYS A 122 -7.26 -17.56 -30.19
N SER A 123 -6.56 -18.22 -29.27
CA SER A 123 -5.32 -18.93 -29.54
C SER A 123 -5.54 -20.19 -30.37
N LYS A 124 -4.62 -20.45 -31.32
CA LYS A 124 -4.56 -21.72 -32.06
C LYS A 124 -3.64 -22.74 -31.39
N ASP A 125 -2.73 -22.27 -30.54
CA ASP A 125 -1.79 -23.08 -29.74
C ASP A 125 -1.72 -22.49 -28.33
N PHE A 126 -2.65 -22.92 -27.49
CA PHE A 126 -2.87 -22.36 -26.17
C PHE A 126 -1.60 -22.40 -25.30
N GLN A 127 -0.87 -23.52 -25.31
CA GLN A 127 0.30 -23.68 -24.42
C GLN A 127 1.41 -22.71 -24.80
N LYS A 128 1.67 -22.55 -26.10
CA LYS A 128 2.65 -21.59 -26.57
C LYS A 128 2.24 -20.15 -26.26
N ASP A 129 1.00 -19.78 -26.59
CA ASP A 129 0.53 -18.40 -26.40
C ASP A 129 0.41 -18.04 -24.91
N LEU A 130 0.07 -18.99 -24.04
CA LEU A 130 0.08 -18.82 -22.58
C LEU A 130 1.49 -18.46 -22.07
N GLN A 131 2.52 -19.19 -22.49
CA GLN A 131 3.90 -18.92 -22.08
C GLN A 131 4.36 -17.54 -22.56
N VAL A 132 4.01 -17.16 -23.80
CA VAL A 132 4.29 -15.83 -24.35
C VAL A 132 3.57 -14.74 -23.54
N LEU A 133 2.30 -14.95 -23.21
CA LEU A 133 1.49 -14.00 -22.45
C LEU A 133 2.04 -13.79 -21.04
N ILE A 134 2.35 -14.87 -20.30
CA ILE A 134 2.94 -14.78 -18.96
C ILE A 134 4.26 -14.01 -19.00
N LYS A 135 5.16 -14.37 -19.92
CA LYS A 135 6.46 -13.71 -20.06
C LYS A 135 6.30 -12.22 -20.38
N LYS A 136 5.41 -11.88 -21.31
CA LYS A 136 5.10 -10.49 -21.68
C LYS A 136 4.59 -9.72 -20.45
N THR A 137 3.57 -10.23 -19.77
CA THR A 137 2.97 -9.57 -18.60
C THR A 137 4.01 -9.35 -17.50
N LEU A 138 4.80 -10.37 -17.14
CA LEU A 138 5.83 -10.22 -16.11
C LEU A 138 6.89 -9.17 -16.51
N THR A 139 7.30 -9.15 -17.78
CA THR A 139 8.27 -8.17 -18.31
C THR A 139 7.72 -6.74 -18.24
N GLU A 140 6.45 -6.53 -18.60
CA GLU A 140 5.81 -5.20 -18.57
C GLU A 140 5.56 -4.69 -17.15
N HIS A 141 5.34 -5.61 -16.20
CA HIS A 141 4.93 -5.27 -14.83
C HIS A 141 6.05 -5.37 -13.79
N GLN A 142 7.23 -5.92 -14.10
CA GLN A 142 8.34 -6.06 -13.14
C GLN A 142 8.72 -4.77 -12.39
N ARG A 143 8.43 -3.59 -12.97
CA ARG A 143 8.65 -2.29 -12.31
C ARG A 143 7.95 -2.15 -10.94
N ILE A 144 6.87 -2.89 -10.68
CA ILE A 144 6.15 -2.85 -9.40
C ILE A 144 6.70 -3.83 -8.37
N VAL A 145 7.60 -4.75 -8.76
CA VAL A 145 8.23 -5.71 -7.87
C VAL A 145 9.37 -5.01 -7.11
N PHE A 146 9.33 -5.10 -5.79
CA PHE A 146 10.35 -4.53 -4.93
C PHE A 146 10.45 -5.32 -3.62
N ASN A 147 11.59 -6.01 -3.45
CA ASN A 147 11.90 -6.79 -2.25
C ASN A 147 12.75 -6.03 -1.21
N GLY A 148 13.05 -4.74 -1.44
CA GLY A 148 13.87 -3.93 -0.53
C GLY A 148 13.08 -3.22 0.58
N ASN A 149 13.77 -2.34 1.33
CA ASN A 149 13.17 -1.53 2.38
C ASN A 149 12.32 -0.39 1.80
N GLY A 150 11.01 -0.40 2.06
CA GLY A 150 10.08 0.61 1.57
C GLY A 150 10.21 1.98 2.23
N TYR A 151 10.92 2.11 3.34
CA TYR A 151 11.11 3.39 4.04
C TYR A 151 12.34 4.19 3.60
N ASP A 152 13.26 3.56 2.87
CA ASP A 152 14.46 4.26 2.44
C ASP A 152 14.11 5.36 1.44
N VAL A 153 14.71 6.53 1.62
CA VAL A 153 14.53 7.66 0.68
C VAL A 153 14.97 7.27 -0.74
N SER A 154 15.95 6.36 -0.85
CA SER A 154 16.37 5.79 -2.14
C SER A 154 15.24 5.05 -2.86
N TRP A 155 14.32 4.42 -2.11
CA TRP A 155 13.14 3.77 -2.70
C TRP A 155 12.17 4.80 -3.28
N VAL A 156 11.96 5.93 -2.63
CA VAL A 156 11.08 6.99 -3.15
C VAL A 156 11.57 7.50 -4.51
N GLU A 157 12.88 7.75 -4.63
CA GLU A 157 13.49 8.20 -5.89
C GLU A 157 13.51 7.11 -6.97
N GLU A 158 13.76 5.85 -6.59
CA GLU A 158 13.69 4.71 -7.50
C GLU A 158 12.25 4.47 -7.99
N ALA A 159 11.27 4.47 -7.10
CA ALA A 159 9.86 4.33 -7.43
C ALA A 159 9.39 5.40 -8.42
N LYS A 160 9.82 6.66 -8.21
CA LYS A 160 9.55 7.75 -9.15
C LYS A 160 10.17 7.50 -10.52
N ARG A 161 11.43 7.04 -10.59
CA ARG A 161 12.10 6.66 -11.85
C ARG A 161 11.38 5.50 -12.55
N ARG A 162 10.83 4.55 -11.79
CA ARG A 162 10.00 3.43 -12.30
C ARG A 162 8.59 3.85 -12.72
N GLY A 163 8.19 5.10 -12.48
CA GLY A 163 6.85 5.61 -12.78
C GLY A 163 5.77 5.09 -11.82
N LEU A 164 6.13 4.77 -10.58
CA LEU A 164 5.18 4.40 -9.53
C LEU A 164 4.54 5.65 -8.92
N SER A 165 3.25 5.57 -8.63
CA SER A 165 2.49 6.65 -8.01
C SER A 165 2.83 6.75 -6.51
N ASN A 166 2.91 7.99 -6.01
CA ASN A 166 3.13 8.27 -4.60
C ASN A 166 2.17 9.38 -4.14
N LEU A 167 0.92 9.02 -3.82
CA LEU A 167 -0.10 9.97 -3.35
C LEU A 167 -0.10 9.97 -1.82
N THR A 168 0.61 10.93 -1.26
CA THR A 168 0.98 10.95 0.16
C THR A 168 -0.19 11.32 1.07
N SER A 169 -1.15 12.10 0.56
CA SER A 169 -2.31 12.54 1.32
C SER A 169 -3.63 12.02 0.75
N THR A 170 -4.66 11.95 1.59
CA THR A 170 -6.02 11.64 1.19
C THR A 170 -6.58 12.70 0.23
N ALA A 171 -6.16 13.96 0.38
CA ALA A 171 -6.52 15.03 -0.55
C ALA A 171 -6.00 14.77 -1.99
N GLU A 172 -4.81 14.17 -2.14
CA GLU A 172 -4.26 13.76 -3.44
C GLU A 172 -4.87 12.44 -3.94
N ALA A 173 -5.17 11.51 -3.02
CA ALA A 173 -5.62 10.17 -3.34
C ALA A 173 -7.10 10.10 -3.72
N LEU A 174 -8.00 10.79 -3.00
CA LEU A 174 -9.44 10.69 -3.23
C LEU A 174 -9.88 11.11 -4.64
N PRO A 175 -9.35 12.17 -5.28
CA PRO A 175 -9.72 12.54 -6.65
C PRO A 175 -9.54 11.40 -7.65
N LYS A 176 -8.57 10.51 -7.39
CA LYS A 176 -8.31 9.33 -8.24
C LYS A 176 -9.45 8.33 -8.26
N TYR A 177 -10.36 8.38 -7.29
CA TYR A 177 -11.54 7.52 -7.25
C TYR A 177 -12.45 7.73 -8.50
N VAL A 178 -12.44 8.94 -9.07
CA VAL A 178 -13.25 9.34 -10.22
C VAL A 178 -12.42 9.66 -11.47
N ASP A 179 -11.14 9.28 -11.49
CA ASP A 179 -10.35 9.35 -12.73
C ASP A 179 -11.02 8.48 -13.80
N PRO A 180 -11.11 8.91 -15.08
CA PRO A 180 -11.88 8.21 -16.12
C PRO A 180 -11.52 6.72 -16.25
N LYS A 181 -10.23 6.38 -16.16
CA LYS A 181 -9.73 5.00 -16.17
C LYS A 181 -10.30 4.15 -15.03
N ASN A 182 -10.45 4.72 -13.85
CA ASN A 182 -10.92 4.02 -12.66
C ASN A 182 -12.45 3.92 -12.69
N VAL A 183 -13.15 4.94 -13.19
CA VAL A 183 -14.60 4.87 -13.46
C VAL A 183 -14.90 3.76 -14.45
N GLU A 184 -14.20 3.74 -15.59
CA GLU A 184 -14.37 2.70 -16.62
C GLU A 184 -14.17 1.30 -16.06
N LEU A 185 -13.15 1.09 -15.21
CA LEU A 185 -12.88 -0.20 -14.57
C LEU A 185 -14.11 -0.74 -13.83
N PHE A 186 -14.75 0.07 -12.98
CA PHE A 186 -15.89 -0.41 -12.19
C PHE A 186 -17.17 -0.52 -13.02
N VAL A 187 -17.42 0.44 -13.91
CA VAL A 187 -18.62 0.47 -14.76
C VAL A 187 -18.62 -0.70 -15.76
N LYS A 188 -17.51 -0.93 -16.46
CA LYS A 188 -17.38 -2.03 -17.44
C LYS A 188 -17.51 -3.42 -16.80
N ASN A 189 -17.18 -3.53 -15.52
CA ASN A 189 -17.32 -4.77 -14.76
C ASN A 189 -18.68 -4.88 -14.04
N GLY A 190 -19.58 -3.90 -14.20
CA GLY A 190 -20.92 -3.92 -13.62
C GLY A 190 -20.93 -3.82 -12.10
N ILE A 191 -19.89 -3.23 -11.51
CA ILE A 191 -19.72 -3.13 -10.05
C ILE A 191 -20.42 -1.90 -9.50
N TYR A 192 -20.28 -0.77 -10.20
CA TYR A 192 -20.93 0.50 -9.89
C TYR A 192 -21.36 1.19 -11.18
N THR A 193 -22.36 2.04 -11.08
CA THR A 193 -22.65 3.10 -12.04
C THR A 193 -21.70 4.28 -11.85
N GLU A 194 -21.62 5.16 -12.84
CA GLU A 194 -20.81 6.38 -12.76
C GLU A 194 -21.31 7.28 -11.62
N GLU A 195 -22.63 7.44 -11.50
CA GLU A 195 -23.28 8.23 -10.45
C GLU A 195 -22.97 7.69 -9.05
N GLU A 196 -22.96 6.36 -8.86
CA GLU A 196 -22.60 5.73 -7.58
C GLU A 196 -21.14 6.00 -7.22
N LEU A 197 -20.22 5.98 -8.18
CA LEU A 197 -18.81 6.30 -7.93
C LEU A 197 -18.62 7.77 -7.52
N TYR A 198 -19.25 8.70 -8.22
CA TYR A 198 -19.21 10.12 -7.85
C TYR A 198 -19.85 10.37 -6.49
N ALA A 199 -20.96 9.70 -6.18
CA ALA A 199 -21.59 9.78 -4.87
C ALA A 199 -20.64 9.28 -3.76
N ARG A 200 -20.00 8.13 -3.95
CA ARG A 200 -19.00 7.59 -3.01
C ARG A 200 -17.82 8.53 -2.83
N TYR A 201 -17.27 9.05 -3.92
CA TYR A 201 -16.20 10.04 -3.87
C TYR A 201 -16.60 11.26 -3.03
N ASN A 202 -17.77 11.85 -3.28
CA ASN A 202 -18.28 12.99 -2.53
C ASN A 202 -18.47 12.67 -1.03
N ILE A 203 -18.99 11.49 -0.70
CA ILE A 203 -19.13 11.04 0.69
C ILE A 203 -17.76 10.95 1.37
N HIS A 204 -16.76 10.36 0.71
CA HIS A 204 -15.41 10.24 1.25
C HIS A 204 -14.75 11.61 1.44
N VAL A 205 -14.86 12.52 0.48
CA VAL A 205 -14.35 13.89 0.58
C VAL A 205 -15.01 14.66 1.73
N ASN A 206 -16.34 14.59 1.84
CA ASN A 206 -17.07 15.26 2.91
C ASN A 206 -16.68 14.70 4.29
N THR A 207 -16.53 13.38 4.40
CA THR A 207 -16.10 12.72 5.64
C THR A 207 -14.69 13.16 6.03
N TYR A 208 -13.76 13.18 5.08
CA TYR A 208 -12.39 13.64 5.29
C TYR A 208 -12.35 15.09 5.77
N ASN A 209 -13.04 16.00 5.06
CA ASN A 209 -13.09 17.41 5.41
C ASN A 209 -13.70 17.64 6.80
N ALA A 210 -14.77 16.91 7.14
CA ALA A 210 -15.41 17.00 8.44
C ALA A 210 -14.47 16.52 9.55
N GLN A 211 -13.78 15.39 9.36
CA GLN A 211 -12.86 14.85 10.35
C GLN A 211 -11.70 15.82 10.62
N ILE A 212 -11.02 16.30 9.57
CA ILE A 212 -9.92 17.26 9.71
C ILE A 212 -10.39 18.55 10.39
N ALA A 213 -11.59 19.04 10.05
CA ALA A 213 -12.14 20.24 10.68
C ALA A 213 -12.43 20.04 12.18
N ILE A 214 -12.91 18.87 12.59
CA ILE A 214 -13.13 18.53 14.00
C ILE A 214 -11.81 18.45 14.76
N GLU A 215 -10.81 17.77 14.18
CA GLU A 215 -9.46 17.64 14.77
C GLU A 215 -8.83 19.03 14.97
N ALA A 216 -8.88 19.89 13.95
CA ALA A 216 -8.34 21.24 14.01
C ALA A 216 -9.04 22.12 15.06
N ARG A 217 -10.38 22.08 15.13
CA ARG A 217 -11.15 22.85 16.13
C ARG A 217 -10.90 22.35 17.55
N THR A 218 -10.77 21.05 17.73
CA THR A 218 -10.46 20.43 19.03
C THR A 218 -9.08 20.87 19.50
N MET A 219 -8.09 20.85 18.59
CA MET A 219 -6.75 21.35 18.88
C MET A 219 -6.76 22.83 19.29
N ASP A 220 -7.47 23.70 18.56
CA ASP A 220 -7.58 25.14 18.91
C ASP A 220 -8.23 25.34 20.29
N ASP A 221 -9.31 24.63 20.61
CA ASP A 221 -9.97 24.70 21.92
C ASP A 221 -9.03 24.23 23.05
N MET A 222 -8.33 23.10 22.88
CA MET A 222 -7.37 22.59 23.85
C MET A 222 -6.23 23.59 24.10
N ILE A 223 -5.67 24.18 23.04
CA ILE A 223 -4.61 25.18 23.17
C ILE A 223 -5.10 26.38 23.97
N ARG A 224 -6.26 26.94 23.61
CA ARG A 224 -6.78 28.18 24.21
C ARG A 224 -7.26 28.01 25.64
N ARG A 225 -7.91 26.88 25.94
CA ARG A 225 -8.62 26.70 27.21
C ARG A 225 -7.90 25.84 28.23
N GLN A 226 -6.97 24.99 27.78
CA GLN A 226 -6.27 24.06 28.67
C GLN A 226 -4.78 24.40 28.74
N ILE A 227 -4.10 24.42 27.59
CA ILE A 227 -2.63 24.54 27.55
C ILE A 227 -2.19 25.97 27.93
N LEU A 228 -2.68 27.00 27.24
CA LEU A 228 -2.26 28.38 27.49
C LEU A 228 -2.55 28.84 28.93
N PRO A 229 -3.74 28.56 29.52
CA PRO A 229 -4.01 28.91 30.90
C PRO A 229 -3.12 28.17 31.89
N ALA A 230 -2.89 26.86 31.70
CA ALA A 230 -2.04 26.06 32.58
C ALA A 230 -0.59 26.56 32.59
N VAL A 231 -0.03 26.82 31.40
CA VAL A 231 1.32 27.37 31.26
C VAL A 231 1.41 28.76 31.91
N SER A 232 0.45 29.64 31.63
CA SER A 232 0.43 31.00 32.20
C SER A 232 0.34 30.99 33.73
N ALA A 233 -0.51 30.13 34.29
CA ALA A 233 -0.66 29.98 35.74
C ALA A 233 0.64 29.48 36.39
N TYR A 234 1.28 28.47 35.80
CA TYR A 234 2.55 27.95 36.30
C TYR A 234 3.68 28.99 36.22
N THR A 235 3.79 29.72 35.10
CA THR A 235 4.77 30.80 34.96
C THR A 235 4.55 31.90 36.00
N ALA A 236 3.29 32.30 36.24
CA ALA A 236 2.97 33.29 37.26
C ALA A 236 3.36 32.82 38.68
N GLU A 237 3.17 31.54 39.00
CA GLU A 237 3.60 30.97 40.28
C GLU A 237 5.13 31.00 40.43
N LEU A 238 5.88 30.61 39.40
CA LEU A 238 7.35 30.67 39.40
C LEU A 238 7.86 32.10 39.61
N CYS A 239 7.29 33.07 38.90
CA CYS A 239 7.63 34.48 39.06
C CYS A 239 7.35 34.98 40.49
N ARG A 240 6.22 34.58 41.08
CA ARG A 240 5.87 34.94 42.46
C ARG A 240 6.89 34.39 43.47
N ARG A 241 7.20 33.09 43.39
CA ARG A 241 8.17 32.44 44.29
C ARG A 241 9.56 33.08 44.19
N MET A 242 9.98 33.47 42.98
CA MET A 242 11.25 34.18 42.80
C MET A 242 11.22 35.59 43.43
N GLY A 243 10.07 36.26 43.40
CA GLY A 243 9.87 37.54 44.09
C GLY A 243 9.96 37.41 45.61
N ASP A 244 9.35 36.37 46.18
CA ASP A 244 9.34 36.10 47.62
C ASP A 244 10.70 35.67 48.20
N LEU A 245 11.64 35.27 47.35
CA LEU A 245 13.02 34.88 47.72
C LEU A 245 13.99 36.08 47.82
N LYS A 246 13.57 37.28 47.41
CA LYS A 246 14.36 38.53 47.51
C LYS A 246 13.94 39.34 48.74
#